data_AF-A0A932ZW22-F1
#
_entry.id   AF-A0A932ZW22-F1
#
_cell.length_a   1.000
_cell.length_b   1.000
_cell.length_c   1.000
_cell.angle_alpha   90.00
_cell.angle_beta   90.00
_cell.angle_gamma   90.00
#
_symmetry.space_group_name_H-M   'P 1'
#
loop_
_entity.id
_entity.type
_entity.pdbx_description
1 polymer ?
#
loop_
_entity_poly.entity_id
_entity_poly.type
_entity_poly.pdbx_seq_one_letter_code
_entity_poly.pdbx_strand_id
1 'polypeptide(L)'
;MSEIACKVCGMEGHRTGECTQIEQSVELPRMLTPERLKEIFSLESEVHADFDPLLAAVNQRLGLNLAKRPDGFHVTIIGPAEFDVVKKLGSEKILELEKLNEEIQRGEGVVVRGVGFIDGATLNVRDADKTKRAAFIAIDVPKLQAFRVSIGLPPKDFHITLGFETADLHMQVVGTNEKGKPILEPVKKKADSRFDDLLTLVEVSGMSFGSLSGVAKEQPKEKHPEARAVEQKPAIAYDTEALRGRLEGIASLGFDDLQRLVEAAASGAEALAPIMKDLGAKLKADTRLVRDALAQSEIK
;
A
#
# COMPACT_ATOMS: atom_id res chain seq x y z
N MET A 1 47.78 -36.69 6.35
CA MET A 1 47.66 -35.25 6.59
C MET A 1 46.21 -34.90 6.33
N SER A 2 45.45 -34.49 7.35
CA SER A 2 44.03 -34.20 7.24
C SER A 2 43.82 -32.83 6.61
N GLU A 3 43.17 -32.79 5.45
CA GLU A 3 42.78 -31.55 4.78
C GLU A 3 41.63 -30.91 5.56
N ILE A 4 41.81 -29.65 5.98
CA ILE A 4 40.81 -28.89 6.73
C ILE A 4 39.98 -28.13 5.70
N ALA A 5 38.76 -28.60 5.43
CA ALA A 5 37.78 -27.85 4.66
C ALA A 5 37.37 -26.58 5.41
N CYS A 6 37.18 -25.48 4.68
CA CYS A 6 36.73 -24.21 5.27
C CYS A 6 35.32 -24.35 5.85
N LYS A 7 35.13 -24.09 7.15
CA LYS A 7 33.82 -24.22 7.82
C LYS A 7 32.73 -23.27 7.28
N VAL A 8 33.10 -22.24 6.53
CA VAL A 8 32.17 -21.22 6.01
C VAL A 8 31.64 -21.61 4.63
N CYS A 9 32.47 -22.14 3.73
CA CYS A 9 32.08 -22.44 2.34
C CYS A 9 32.20 -23.91 1.94
N GLY A 10 32.77 -24.78 2.79
CA GLY A 10 32.90 -26.21 2.52
C GLY A 10 33.95 -26.61 1.48
N MET A 11 34.67 -25.66 0.88
CA MET A 11 35.72 -25.94 -0.10
C MET A 11 37.05 -26.29 0.57
N GLU A 12 37.72 -27.33 0.05
CA GLU A 12 39.06 -27.74 0.47
C GLU A 12 40.11 -26.73 -0.05
N GLY A 13 41.00 -26.28 0.84
CA GLY A 13 42.13 -25.39 0.47
C GLY A 13 41.97 -23.90 0.78
N HIS A 14 40.79 -23.41 1.15
CA HIS A 14 40.60 -22.01 1.56
C HIS A 14 41.05 -21.78 3.01
N ARG A 15 42.02 -20.87 3.22
CA ARG A 15 42.38 -20.39 4.57
C ARG A 15 41.35 -19.37 5.03
N THR A 16 41.08 -19.38 6.34
CA THR A 16 40.03 -18.63 7.05
C THR A 16 40.05 -17.10 6.92
N GLY A 17 40.92 -16.52 6.10
CA GLY A 17 41.04 -15.07 5.85
C GLY A 17 40.76 -14.62 4.42
N GLU A 18 40.48 -15.53 3.47
CA GLU A 18 40.29 -15.20 2.04
C GLU A 18 38.82 -15.27 1.57
N CYS A 19 37.86 -15.49 2.49
CA CYS A 19 36.45 -15.29 2.19
C CYS A 19 36.10 -13.80 2.30
N THR A 20 36.54 -13.01 1.33
CA THR A 20 35.95 -11.69 1.06
C THR A 20 34.47 -11.90 0.82
N GLN A 21 33.65 -11.20 1.60
CA GLN A 21 32.20 -11.25 1.56
C GLN A 21 31.68 -10.95 0.15
N ILE A 22 31.46 -12.00 -0.63
CA ILE A 22 30.39 -11.98 -1.61
C ILE A 22 29.13 -12.13 -0.75
N GLU A 23 28.53 -11.00 -0.38
CA GLU A 23 27.10 -10.95 -0.02
C GLU A 23 26.29 -11.32 -1.27
N GLN A 24 26.43 -12.56 -1.72
CA GLN A 24 25.36 -13.21 -2.44
C GLN A 24 24.38 -13.58 -1.34
N SER A 25 23.41 -12.70 -1.13
CA SER A 25 22.13 -13.10 -0.55
C SER A 25 21.65 -14.28 -1.39
N VAL A 26 21.93 -15.50 -0.92
CA VAL A 26 21.31 -16.70 -1.45
C VAL A 26 19.86 -16.60 -1.03
N GLU A 27 19.06 -15.87 -1.79
CA GLU A 27 17.61 -15.94 -1.69
C GLU A 27 17.20 -17.32 -2.20
N LEU A 28 17.21 -18.29 -1.29
CA LEU A 28 16.44 -19.52 -1.46
C LEU A 28 15.00 -19.12 -1.80
N PRO A 29 14.32 -19.78 -2.76
CA PRO A 29 12.94 -19.46 -3.12
C PRO A 29 12.11 -19.54 -1.84
N ARG A 30 11.67 -18.36 -1.42
CA ARG A 30 11.30 -18.11 -0.03
C ARG A 30 9.83 -18.50 0.05
N MET A 31 9.55 -19.80 0.17
CA MET A 31 8.21 -20.40 0.15
C MET A 31 7.21 -19.56 0.97
N LEU A 32 6.01 -19.41 0.43
CA LEU A 32 4.90 -18.78 1.13
C LEU A 32 4.49 -19.71 2.28
N THR A 33 4.41 -19.16 3.49
CA THR A 33 3.90 -19.87 4.67
C THR A 33 2.73 -19.10 5.26
N PRO A 34 1.81 -19.76 6.00
CA PRO A 34 0.72 -19.06 6.68
C PRO A 34 1.21 -17.93 7.59
N GLU A 35 2.37 -18.08 8.22
CA GLU A 35 3.01 -17.07 9.06
C GLU A 35 3.44 -15.86 8.25
N ARG A 36 4.10 -16.08 7.12
CA ARG A 36 4.55 -14.99 6.23
C ARG A 36 3.37 -14.26 5.59
N LEU A 37 2.31 -14.98 5.26
CA LEU A 37 1.05 -14.38 4.79
C LEU A 37 0.43 -13.42 5.81
N LYS A 38 0.80 -13.48 7.10
CA LYS A 38 0.33 -12.48 8.10
C LYS A 38 1.07 -11.15 8.02
N GLU A 39 2.22 -11.12 7.35
CA GLU A 39 3.14 -9.98 7.31
C GLU A 39 3.09 -9.19 5.97
N ILE A 40 2.53 -9.79 4.92
CA ILE A 40 2.58 -9.26 3.55
C ILE A 40 1.27 -8.60 3.10
N PHE A 41 1.21 -7.30 2.82
CA PHE A 41 -0.06 -6.65 2.48
C PHE A 41 -0.50 -6.85 1.02
N SER A 42 0.41 -7.19 0.11
CA SER A 42 0.09 -7.55 -1.27
C SER A 42 0.87 -8.78 -1.70
N LEU A 43 0.30 -9.51 -2.67
CA LEU A 43 0.95 -10.61 -3.37
C LEU A 43 1.06 -10.23 -4.84
N GLU A 44 2.29 -10.20 -5.33
CA GLU A 44 2.66 -9.70 -6.65
C GLU A 44 3.60 -10.71 -7.32
N SER A 45 3.50 -10.82 -8.64
CA SER A 45 4.50 -11.51 -9.46
C SER A 45 5.23 -10.47 -10.28
N GLU A 46 6.56 -10.45 -10.19
CA GLU A 46 7.39 -9.55 -11.00
C GLU A 46 7.25 -9.89 -12.49
N VAL A 47 7.38 -8.89 -13.35
CA VAL A 47 7.39 -9.07 -14.80
C VAL A 47 8.68 -8.50 -15.35
N HIS A 48 9.43 -9.35 -16.05
CA HIS A 48 10.66 -8.97 -16.74
C HIS A 48 10.38 -8.82 -18.24
N ALA A 49 10.51 -7.60 -18.74
CA ALA A 49 10.39 -7.25 -20.15
C ALA A 49 10.97 -5.85 -20.39
N ASP A 50 11.33 -5.56 -21.63
CA ASP A 50 11.51 -4.17 -22.08
C ASP A 50 10.21 -3.65 -22.70
N PHE A 51 9.47 -2.84 -21.94
CA PHE A 51 8.26 -2.16 -22.42
C PHE A 51 8.50 -0.70 -22.80
N ASP A 52 9.74 -0.22 -22.85
CA ASP A 52 10.03 1.18 -23.19
C ASP A 52 9.56 1.51 -24.62
N PRO A 53 9.77 0.66 -25.64
CA PRO A 53 9.22 0.89 -26.98
C PRO A 53 7.68 0.96 -26.99
N LEU A 54 7.04 0.11 -26.19
CA LEU A 54 5.58 0.07 -26.10
C LEU A 54 5.02 1.34 -25.45
N LEU A 55 5.61 1.76 -24.32
CA LEU A 55 5.21 2.98 -23.63
C LEU A 55 5.44 4.22 -24.51
N ALA A 56 6.54 4.27 -25.26
CA ALA A 56 6.83 5.33 -26.21
C ALA A 56 5.77 5.41 -27.33
N ALA A 57 5.34 4.26 -27.87
CA ALA A 57 4.28 4.21 -28.89
C ALA A 57 2.93 4.70 -28.33
N VAL A 58 2.58 4.33 -27.10
CA VAL A 58 1.36 4.82 -26.42
C VAL A 58 1.44 6.34 -26.21
N ASN A 59 2.57 6.85 -25.71
CA ASN A 59 2.81 8.28 -25.50
C ASN A 59 2.67 9.08 -26.80
N GLN A 60 3.29 8.59 -27.88
CA GLN A 60 3.20 9.22 -29.20
C GLN A 60 1.74 9.26 -29.70
N ARG A 61 1.00 8.15 -29.55
CA ARG A 61 -0.39 8.05 -30.03
C ARG A 61 -1.34 8.96 -29.27
N LEU A 62 -1.13 9.13 -27.97
CA LEU A 62 -2.00 9.94 -27.12
C LEU A 62 -1.53 11.40 -26.99
N GLY A 63 -0.34 11.74 -27.49
CA GLY A 63 0.27 13.06 -27.26
C GLY A 63 0.57 13.30 -25.78
N LEU A 64 0.97 12.26 -25.05
CA LEU A 64 1.25 12.28 -23.61
C LEU A 64 2.71 11.97 -23.33
N ASN A 65 3.11 12.18 -22.08
CA ASN A 65 4.43 11.80 -21.57
C ASN A 65 4.28 11.03 -20.24
N LEU A 66 3.69 9.84 -20.30
CA LEU A 66 3.58 8.95 -19.16
C LEU A 66 4.97 8.51 -18.71
N ALA A 67 5.26 8.64 -17.42
CA ALA A 67 6.49 8.16 -16.82
C ALA A 67 6.40 6.64 -16.60
N LYS A 68 7.49 5.93 -16.88
CA LYS A 68 7.64 4.51 -16.57
C LYS A 68 7.50 4.29 -15.06
N ARG A 69 6.93 3.16 -14.68
CA ARG A 69 6.86 2.74 -13.29
C ARG A 69 8.29 2.59 -12.69
N PRO A 70 8.62 3.26 -11.58
CA PRO A 70 9.99 3.25 -11.04
C PRO A 70 10.38 1.91 -10.42
N ASP A 71 9.43 1.19 -9.81
CA ASP A 71 9.69 -0.03 -9.03
C ASP A 71 9.67 -1.31 -9.88
N GLY A 72 9.83 -1.18 -11.20
CA GLY A 72 9.70 -2.29 -12.14
C GLY A 72 8.24 -2.66 -12.44
N PHE A 73 8.06 -3.72 -13.25
CA PHE A 73 6.76 -4.19 -13.68
C PHE A 73 6.31 -5.38 -12.83
N HIS A 74 5.01 -5.45 -12.55
CA HIS A 74 4.44 -6.59 -11.83
C HIS A 74 2.96 -6.76 -12.15
N VAL A 75 2.45 -7.94 -11.82
CA VAL A 75 1.02 -8.25 -11.74
C VAL A 75 0.64 -8.43 -10.29
N THR A 76 -0.28 -7.60 -9.81
CA THR A 76 -0.84 -7.78 -8.46
C THR A 76 -1.88 -8.90 -8.46
N ILE A 77 -1.58 -10.01 -7.81
CA ILE A 77 -2.49 -11.14 -7.64
C ILE A 77 -3.52 -10.82 -6.55
N ILE A 78 -3.04 -10.40 -5.38
CA ILE A 78 -3.86 -9.99 -4.25
C ILE A 78 -3.41 -8.61 -3.77
N GLY A 79 -4.36 -7.67 -3.71
CA GLY A 79 -4.07 -6.27 -3.35
C GLY A 79 -4.20 -5.97 -1.85
N PRO A 80 -3.77 -4.76 -1.42
CA PRO A 80 -3.84 -4.31 -0.02
C PRO A 80 -5.23 -4.42 0.62
N ALA A 81 -6.28 -4.14 -0.15
CA ALA A 81 -7.67 -4.19 0.33
C ALA A 81 -8.19 -5.62 0.52
N GLU A 82 -7.50 -6.62 -0.03
CA GLU A 82 -7.90 -8.03 -0.05
C GLU A 82 -7.13 -8.85 1.00
N PHE A 83 -6.26 -8.20 1.77
CA PHE A 83 -5.27 -8.83 2.63
C PHE A 83 -5.87 -9.71 3.75
N ASP A 84 -7.04 -9.35 4.28
CA ASP A 84 -7.69 -10.14 5.34
C ASP A 84 -8.12 -11.54 4.86
N VAL A 85 -8.28 -11.73 3.55
CA VAL A 85 -8.52 -13.05 2.96
C VAL A 85 -7.23 -13.86 2.89
N VAL A 86 -6.11 -13.22 2.52
CA VAL A 86 -4.79 -13.85 2.41
C VAL A 86 -4.32 -14.43 3.73
N LYS A 87 -4.51 -13.68 4.83
CA LYS A 87 -4.17 -14.12 6.19
C LYS A 87 -4.83 -15.42 6.64
N LYS A 88 -5.93 -15.80 5.99
CA LYS A 88 -6.76 -16.96 6.34
C LYS A 88 -6.53 -18.15 5.41
N LEU A 89 -5.63 -18.05 4.44
CA LEU A 89 -5.31 -19.14 3.54
C LEU A 89 -4.64 -20.28 4.33
N GLY A 90 -5.24 -21.47 4.25
CA GLY A 90 -4.62 -22.70 4.75
C GLY A 90 -3.52 -23.19 3.83
N SER A 91 -2.63 -24.04 4.33
CA SER A 91 -1.45 -24.54 3.62
C SER A 91 -1.77 -25.16 2.25
N GLU A 92 -2.92 -25.82 2.10
CA GLU A 92 -3.38 -26.37 0.82
C GLU A 92 -3.55 -25.27 -0.25
N LYS A 93 -4.18 -24.15 0.11
CA LYS A 93 -4.41 -23.02 -0.81
C LYS A 93 -3.14 -22.26 -1.11
N ILE A 94 -2.20 -22.23 -0.16
CA ILE A 94 -0.87 -21.66 -0.39
C ILE A 94 -0.11 -22.48 -1.43
N LEU A 95 -0.09 -23.81 -1.27
CA LEU A 95 0.55 -24.71 -2.21
C LEU A 95 -0.10 -24.67 -3.60
N GLU A 96 -1.43 -24.52 -3.67
CA GLU A 96 -2.14 -24.28 -4.92
C GLU A 96 -1.67 -22.98 -5.60
N LEU A 97 -1.56 -21.89 -4.84
CA LEU A 97 -1.08 -20.59 -5.36
C LEU A 97 0.37 -20.66 -5.83
N GLU A 98 1.25 -21.35 -5.10
CA GLU A 98 2.66 -21.54 -5.49
C GLU A 98 2.76 -22.31 -6.80
N LYS A 99 2.00 -23.40 -6.96
CA LYS A 99 1.94 -24.15 -8.22
C LYS A 99 1.45 -23.31 -9.39
N LEU A 100 0.39 -22.51 -9.17
CA LEU A 100 -0.12 -21.59 -10.19
C LEU A 100 0.94 -20.55 -10.59
N ASN A 101 1.71 -20.06 -9.63
CA ASN A 101 2.79 -19.14 -9.91
C ASN A 101 3.95 -19.80 -10.67
N GLU A 102 4.29 -21.05 -10.38
CA GLU A 102 5.27 -21.80 -11.17
C GLU A 102 4.81 -22.00 -12.62
N GLU A 103 3.52 -22.27 -12.85
CA GLU A 103 2.94 -22.31 -14.20
C GLU A 103 3.08 -20.96 -14.91
N ILE A 104 2.73 -19.86 -14.23
CA ILE A 104 2.84 -18.49 -14.77
C ILE A 104 4.29 -18.13 -15.11
N GLN A 105 5.26 -18.49 -14.26
CA GLN A 105 6.70 -18.29 -14.53
C GLN A 105 7.17 -19.01 -15.79
N ARG A 106 6.59 -20.17 -16.11
CA ARG A 106 6.84 -20.90 -17.36
C ARG A 106 6.07 -20.31 -18.56
N GLY A 107 5.30 -19.24 -18.37
CA GLY A 107 4.46 -18.62 -19.38
C GLY A 107 3.16 -19.36 -19.65
N GLU A 108 2.78 -20.33 -18.81
CA GLU A 108 1.60 -21.15 -19.01
C GLU A 108 0.33 -20.41 -18.55
N GLY A 109 -0.72 -20.43 -19.38
CA GLY A 109 -2.05 -19.97 -18.99
C GLY A 109 -2.22 -18.45 -18.86
N VAL A 110 -1.20 -17.65 -19.20
CA VAL A 110 -1.30 -16.19 -19.31
C VAL A 110 -1.72 -15.81 -20.73
N VAL A 111 -2.82 -15.08 -20.86
CA VAL A 111 -3.33 -14.58 -22.14
C VAL A 111 -3.23 -13.07 -22.16
N VAL A 112 -2.38 -12.53 -23.03
CA VAL A 112 -2.34 -11.08 -23.28
C VAL A 112 -3.59 -10.68 -24.06
N ARG A 113 -4.37 -9.74 -23.52
CA ARG A 113 -5.60 -9.24 -24.15
C ARG A 113 -5.38 -8.00 -24.99
N GLY A 114 -4.29 -7.27 -24.74
CA GLY A 114 -3.96 -6.03 -25.44
C GLY A 114 -3.46 -4.96 -24.50
N VAL A 115 -3.31 -3.75 -25.03
CA VAL A 115 -2.88 -2.57 -24.28
C VAL A 115 -4.12 -1.75 -23.93
N GLY A 116 -4.20 -1.30 -22.70
CA GLY A 116 -5.29 -0.46 -22.19
C GLY A 116 -4.78 0.89 -21.71
N PHE A 117 -5.70 1.84 -21.63
CA PHE A 117 -5.44 3.19 -21.14
C PHE A 117 -6.60 3.67 -20.28
N ILE A 118 -6.26 4.38 -19.21
CA ILE A 118 -7.20 5.02 -18.30
C ILE A 118 -6.90 6.52 -18.29
N ASP A 119 -7.95 7.32 -18.50
CA ASP A 119 -7.91 8.78 -18.38
C ASP A 119 -8.91 9.26 -17.32
N GLY A 120 -8.39 9.70 -16.17
CA GLY A 120 -9.19 10.26 -15.09
C GLY A 120 -10.02 11.47 -15.51
N ALA A 121 -9.63 12.20 -16.57
CA ALA A 121 -10.42 13.32 -17.07
C ALA A 121 -11.73 12.88 -17.73
N THR A 122 -11.80 11.64 -18.21
CA THR A 122 -12.95 11.08 -18.93
C THR A 122 -13.82 10.17 -18.08
N LEU A 123 -13.29 9.69 -16.94
CA LEU A 123 -13.99 8.77 -16.06
C LEU A 123 -14.72 9.52 -14.94
N ASN A 124 -15.75 8.87 -14.40
CA ASN A 124 -16.41 9.35 -13.18
C ASN A 124 -15.53 9.03 -11.97
N VAL A 125 -14.59 9.91 -11.66
CA VAL A 125 -13.63 9.75 -10.55
C VAL A 125 -13.73 10.94 -9.60
N ARG A 126 -13.05 10.86 -8.46
CA ARG A 126 -12.93 12.01 -7.55
C ARG A 126 -12.14 13.12 -8.24
N ASP A 127 -12.37 14.38 -7.87
CA ASP A 127 -11.67 15.51 -8.50
C ASP A 127 -10.14 15.41 -8.39
N ALA A 128 -9.62 14.92 -7.26
CA ALA A 128 -8.18 14.66 -7.06
C ALA A 128 -7.60 13.57 -7.99
N ASP A 129 -8.45 12.75 -8.60
CA ASP A 129 -8.07 11.66 -9.48
C ASP A 129 -8.25 12.02 -10.97
N LYS A 130 -8.82 13.19 -11.30
CA LYS A 130 -9.09 13.62 -12.70
C LYS A 130 -7.83 13.88 -13.53
N THR A 131 -6.70 14.14 -12.88
CA THR A 131 -5.40 14.36 -13.54
C THR A 131 -4.58 13.08 -13.68
N LYS A 132 -5.11 11.93 -13.23
CA LYS A 132 -4.41 10.65 -13.31
C LYS A 132 -4.65 10.01 -14.66
N ARG A 133 -3.56 9.58 -15.29
CA ARG A 133 -3.56 8.82 -16.55
C ARG A 133 -2.61 7.66 -16.41
N ALA A 134 -3.00 6.49 -16.89
CA ALA A 134 -2.20 5.28 -16.80
C ALA A 134 -2.37 4.40 -18.03
N ALA A 135 -1.26 3.86 -18.53
CA ALA A 135 -1.24 2.84 -19.56
C ALA A 135 -0.86 1.48 -18.94
N PHE A 136 -1.44 0.41 -19.45
CA PHE A 136 -1.21 -0.94 -18.93
C PHE A 136 -1.36 -2.00 -20.01
N ILE A 137 -0.77 -3.17 -19.80
CA ILE A 137 -1.08 -4.39 -20.57
C ILE A 137 -2.20 -5.10 -19.83
N ALA A 138 -3.32 -5.36 -20.50
CA ALA A 138 -4.39 -6.19 -19.97
C ALA A 138 -4.04 -7.66 -20.20
N ILE A 139 -4.09 -8.46 -19.13
CA ILE A 139 -3.85 -9.89 -19.18
C ILE A 139 -5.01 -10.65 -18.55
N ASP A 140 -5.20 -11.89 -18.98
CA ASP A 140 -6.14 -12.82 -18.39
C ASP A 140 -5.39 -14.07 -17.96
N VAL A 141 -5.71 -14.56 -16.77
CA VAL A 141 -5.10 -15.75 -16.17
C VAL A 141 -6.23 -16.58 -15.58
N PRO A 142 -6.92 -17.41 -16.40
CA PRO A 142 -8.16 -18.07 -15.99
C PRO A 142 -8.03 -18.92 -14.72
N LYS A 143 -6.91 -19.62 -14.55
CA LYS A 143 -6.65 -20.41 -13.34
C LYS A 143 -6.52 -19.52 -12.10
N LEU A 144 -5.93 -18.33 -12.23
CA LEU A 144 -5.82 -17.37 -11.13
C LEU A 144 -7.16 -16.72 -10.79
N GLN A 145 -8.02 -16.51 -11.79
CA GLN A 145 -9.42 -16.12 -11.54
C GLN A 145 -10.17 -17.20 -10.74
N ALA A 146 -10.04 -18.46 -11.16
CA ALA A 146 -10.65 -19.59 -10.47
C ALA A 146 -10.14 -19.71 -9.02
N PHE A 147 -8.82 -19.54 -8.82
CA PHE A 147 -8.22 -19.50 -7.50
C PHE A 147 -8.83 -18.40 -6.62
N ARG A 148 -8.93 -17.16 -7.14
CA ARG A 148 -9.54 -16.02 -6.42
C ARG A 148 -10.97 -16.32 -5.99
N VAL A 149 -11.79 -16.86 -6.89
CA VAL A 149 -13.17 -17.26 -6.56
C VAL A 149 -13.18 -18.33 -5.48
N SER A 150 -12.26 -19.31 -5.54
CA SER A 150 -12.17 -20.39 -4.55
C SER A 150 -11.84 -19.93 -3.12
N ILE A 151 -11.23 -18.74 -2.97
CA ILE A 151 -10.90 -18.12 -1.68
C ILE A 151 -11.86 -16.99 -1.30
N GLY A 152 -12.97 -16.84 -2.03
CA GLY A 152 -14.01 -15.84 -1.76
C GLY A 152 -13.67 -14.42 -2.23
N LEU A 153 -12.65 -14.25 -3.08
CA LEU A 153 -12.36 -12.97 -3.74
C LEU A 153 -13.14 -12.84 -5.06
N PRO A 154 -13.59 -11.63 -5.42
CA PRO A 154 -14.19 -11.41 -6.72
C PRO A 154 -13.17 -11.57 -7.85
N PRO A 155 -13.62 -11.81 -9.09
CA PRO A 155 -12.77 -11.72 -10.27
C PRO A 155 -12.06 -10.37 -10.34
N LYS A 156 -10.88 -10.35 -10.94
CA LYS A 156 -10.03 -9.15 -11.03
C LYS A 156 -9.54 -8.91 -12.45
N ASP A 157 -9.51 -7.66 -12.87
CA ASP A 157 -8.85 -7.28 -14.12
C ASP A 157 -7.34 -7.27 -13.89
N PHE A 158 -6.67 -8.37 -14.22
CA PHE A 158 -5.21 -8.46 -14.14
C PHE A 158 -4.56 -7.58 -15.20
N HIS A 159 -3.51 -6.88 -14.80
CA HIS A 159 -2.84 -5.93 -15.68
C HIS A 159 -1.41 -5.71 -15.21
N ILE A 160 -0.59 -5.22 -16.14
CA ILE A 160 0.78 -4.77 -15.89
C ILE A 160 0.81 -3.28 -16.19
N THR A 161 0.98 -2.43 -15.19
CA THR A 161 1.06 -0.98 -15.38
C THR A 161 2.38 -0.62 -16.06
N LEU A 162 2.30 -0.03 -17.25
CA LEU A 162 3.44 0.41 -18.05
C LEU A 162 4.00 1.74 -17.56
N GLY A 163 3.08 2.68 -17.29
CA GLY A 163 3.44 4.02 -16.87
C GLY A 163 2.23 4.87 -16.55
N PHE A 164 2.48 6.00 -15.90
CA PHE A 164 1.45 6.96 -15.48
C PHE A 164 1.99 8.39 -15.50
N GLU A 165 1.08 9.36 -15.57
CA GLU A 165 1.46 10.78 -15.53
C GLU A 165 1.77 11.25 -14.10
N THR A 166 0.90 10.91 -13.15
CA THR A 166 1.04 11.30 -11.73
C THR A 166 0.99 10.09 -10.80
N ALA A 167 -0.04 9.25 -10.97
CA ALA A 167 -0.18 7.99 -10.26
C ALA A 167 -1.14 7.07 -11.03
N ASP A 168 -1.14 5.78 -10.67
CA ASP A 168 -2.14 4.83 -11.15
C ASP A 168 -3.55 5.20 -10.63
N LEU A 169 -4.57 4.80 -11.39
CA LEU A 169 -5.98 5.00 -11.08
C LEU A 169 -6.65 3.64 -10.82
N HIS A 170 -7.07 3.46 -9.57
CA HIS A 170 -7.65 2.19 -9.12
C HIS A 170 -9.16 2.22 -8.94
N MET A 171 -9.75 3.37 -8.60
CA MET A 171 -11.16 3.49 -8.19
C MET A 171 -11.90 4.54 -9.02
N GLN A 172 -13.16 4.24 -9.33
CA GLN A 172 -14.14 5.16 -9.92
C GLN A 172 -15.33 5.32 -8.98
N VAL A 173 -16.02 6.44 -9.11
CA VAL A 173 -17.27 6.75 -8.42
C VAL A 173 -18.42 6.14 -9.22
N VAL A 174 -19.21 5.27 -8.60
CA VAL A 174 -20.40 4.67 -9.24
C VAL A 174 -21.71 5.25 -8.72
N GLY A 175 -21.65 6.08 -7.67
CA GLY A 175 -22.80 6.77 -7.10
C GLY A 175 -22.47 7.43 -5.78
N THR A 176 -23.51 7.81 -5.05
CA THR A 176 -23.41 8.36 -3.69
C THR A 176 -24.33 7.58 -2.75
N ASN A 177 -23.89 7.31 -1.53
CA ASN A 177 -24.75 6.69 -0.52
C ASN A 177 -25.77 7.69 0.06
N GLU A 178 -26.66 7.21 0.93
CA GLU A 178 -27.70 8.02 1.60
C GLU A 178 -27.15 9.22 2.39
N LYS A 179 -25.85 9.19 2.73
CA LYS A 179 -25.14 10.27 3.44
C LYS A 179 -24.37 11.20 2.49
N GLY A 180 -24.60 11.09 1.19
CA GLY A 180 -23.93 11.87 0.15
C GLY A 180 -22.45 11.53 -0.08
N LYS A 181 -21.93 10.43 0.52
CA LYS A 181 -20.53 10.03 0.31
C LYS A 181 -20.38 9.21 -0.98
N PRO A 182 -19.28 9.39 -1.75
CA PRO A 182 -19.03 8.61 -2.95
C PRO A 182 -18.97 7.10 -2.66
N ILE A 183 -19.64 6.31 -3.48
CA ILE A 183 -19.49 4.86 -3.57
C ILE A 183 -18.41 4.58 -4.60
N LEU A 184 -17.35 3.90 -4.18
CA LEU A 184 -16.18 3.63 -5.01
C LEU A 184 -16.17 2.16 -5.44
N GLU A 185 -15.89 1.93 -6.73
CA GLU A 185 -15.63 0.60 -7.28
C GLU A 185 -14.32 0.60 -8.08
N PRO A 186 -13.68 -0.57 -8.28
CA PRO A 186 -12.51 -0.66 -9.13
C PRO A 186 -12.77 -0.13 -10.55
N VAL A 187 -11.80 0.57 -11.12
CA VAL A 187 -11.81 0.92 -12.56
C VAL A 187 -11.58 -0.36 -13.36
N LYS A 188 -12.40 -0.58 -14.40
CA LYS A 188 -12.22 -1.72 -15.30
C LYS A 188 -10.96 -1.53 -16.14
N LYS A 189 -10.04 -2.48 -16.08
CA LYS A 189 -8.75 -2.44 -16.78
C LYS A 189 -8.76 -3.39 -17.98
N LYS A 190 -9.42 -2.93 -19.05
CA LYS A 190 -9.57 -3.67 -20.31
C LYS A 190 -8.63 -3.14 -21.39
N ALA A 191 -8.32 -4.00 -22.36
CA ALA A 191 -7.66 -3.58 -23.58
C ALA A 191 -8.51 -2.54 -24.33
N ASP A 192 -7.85 -1.61 -24.98
CA ASP A 192 -8.44 -0.53 -25.77
C ASP A 192 -8.06 -0.74 -27.23
N SER A 193 -9.08 -0.85 -28.09
CA SER A 193 -8.91 -1.17 -29.51
C SER A 193 -8.06 -0.16 -30.29
N ARG A 194 -7.85 1.04 -29.72
CA ARG A 194 -6.92 2.03 -30.29
C ARG A 194 -5.47 1.58 -30.27
N PHE A 195 -5.14 0.48 -29.59
CA PHE A 195 -3.78 -0.05 -29.45
C PHE A 195 -3.63 -1.50 -29.92
N ASP A 196 -4.61 -2.05 -30.65
CA ASP A 196 -4.58 -3.45 -31.09
C ASP A 196 -3.33 -3.78 -31.93
N ASP A 197 -2.84 -2.83 -32.73
CA ASP A 197 -1.62 -2.95 -33.53
C ASP A 197 -0.33 -3.01 -32.68
N LEU A 198 -0.37 -2.48 -31.45
CA LEU A 198 0.77 -2.50 -30.52
C LEU A 198 0.92 -3.83 -29.80
N LEU A 199 0.00 -4.78 -29.97
CA LEU A 199 0.10 -6.12 -29.37
C LEU A 199 1.39 -6.83 -29.79
N THR A 200 1.81 -6.61 -31.04
CA THR A 200 3.09 -7.14 -31.57
C THR A 200 4.30 -6.69 -30.74
N LEU A 201 4.30 -5.47 -30.21
CA LEU A 201 5.37 -4.98 -29.33
C LEU A 201 5.38 -5.69 -27.98
N VAL A 202 4.24 -6.17 -27.51
CA VAL A 202 4.15 -7.00 -26.30
C VAL A 202 4.69 -8.41 -26.58
N GLU A 203 4.35 -8.99 -27.73
CA GLU A 203 4.80 -10.35 -28.10
C GLU A 203 6.32 -10.43 -28.25
N VAL A 204 6.95 -9.41 -28.83
CA VAL A 204 8.41 -9.37 -29.03
C VAL A 204 9.19 -8.83 -27.83
N SER A 205 8.53 -8.39 -26.76
CA SER A 205 9.22 -7.80 -25.59
C SER A 205 9.98 -8.83 -24.74
N GLY A 206 9.85 -10.13 -25.05
CA GLY A 206 10.43 -11.21 -24.26
C GLY A 206 9.82 -11.29 -22.85
N MET A 207 8.55 -10.95 -22.70
CA MET A 207 7.87 -10.91 -21.39
C MET A 207 7.96 -12.26 -20.68
N SER A 208 8.46 -12.22 -19.45
CA SER A 208 8.54 -13.36 -18.52
C SER A 208 8.11 -12.96 -17.13
N PHE A 209 7.69 -13.93 -16.33
CA PHE A 209 7.20 -13.71 -14.97
C PHE A 209 8.21 -14.24 -13.95
N GLY A 210 8.40 -13.47 -12.89
CA GLY A 210 9.23 -13.84 -11.74
C GLY A 210 8.44 -14.53 -10.64
N SER A 211 9.14 -14.84 -9.55
CA SER A 211 8.54 -15.48 -8.38
C SER A 211 7.49 -14.60 -7.69
N LEU A 212 6.59 -15.23 -6.92
CA LEU A 212 5.65 -14.53 -6.06
C LEU A 212 6.41 -13.85 -4.93
N SER A 213 6.30 -12.53 -4.88
CA SER A 213 6.79 -11.73 -3.76
C SER A 213 5.61 -11.17 -2.98
N GLY A 214 5.75 -11.20 -1.65
CA GLY A 214 4.85 -10.51 -0.76
C GLY A 214 5.47 -9.19 -0.36
N VAL A 215 4.77 -8.08 -0.61
CA VAL A 215 5.25 -6.77 -0.14
C VAL A 215 4.86 -6.66 1.33
N ALA A 216 5.84 -6.71 2.23
CA ALA A 216 5.61 -6.46 3.65
C ALA A 216 5.24 -5.00 3.83
N LYS A 217 4.36 -4.68 4.80
CA LYS A 217 4.13 -3.26 5.14
C LYS A 217 5.50 -2.72 5.48
N GLU A 218 5.93 -1.63 4.84
CA GLU A 218 6.95 -0.82 5.46
C GLU A 218 6.43 -0.58 6.88
N GLN A 219 7.12 -1.14 7.88
CA GLN A 219 7.00 -0.58 9.21
C GLN A 219 7.24 0.91 8.97
N PRO A 220 6.35 1.81 9.44
CA PRO A 220 6.67 3.21 9.37
C PRO A 220 8.08 3.29 9.93
N LYS A 221 9.05 3.69 9.08
CA LYS A 221 10.45 3.78 9.52
C LYS A 221 10.33 4.38 10.89
N GLU A 222 10.78 3.65 11.92
CA GLU A 222 11.05 4.31 13.18
C GLU A 222 11.82 5.52 12.73
N LYS A 223 11.23 6.69 12.95
CA LYS A 223 11.96 7.92 12.73
C LYS A 223 13.08 7.76 13.74
N HIS A 224 14.22 7.20 13.28
CA HIS A 224 15.49 7.60 13.80
C HIS A 224 15.36 9.11 13.87
N PRO A 225 15.48 9.70 15.06
CA PRO A 225 15.43 11.12 15.17
C PRO A 225 16.63 11.64 14.39
N GLU A 226 16.46 11.87 13.09
CA GLU A 226 17.01 13.05 12.49
C GLU A 226 16.59 14.14 13.44
N ALA A 227 17.58 14.77 14.06
CA ALA A 227 17.42 15.97 14.85
C ALA A 227 16.83 17.05 13.94
N ARG A 228 15.54 16.94 13.61
CA ARG A 228 14.69 18.10 13.46
C ARG A 228 14.77 18.72 14.83
N ALA A 229 15.38 19.90 14.90
CA ALA A 229 15.08 20.82 15.97
C ALA A 229 13.55 20.87 16.04
N VAL A 230 13.00 20.17 17.04
CA VAL A 230 11.65 20.42 17.49
C VAL A 230 11.77 21.86 17.95
N GLU A 231 11.25 22.80 17.16
CA GLU A 231 10.81 24.04 17.74
C GLU A 231 9.89 23.60 18.87
N GLN A 232 10.42 23.67 20.10
CA GLN A 232 9.63 23.52 21.29
C GLN A 232 8.57 24.61 21.16
N LYS A 233 7.37 24.21 20.76
CA LYS A 233 6.23 25.12 20.89
C LYS A 233 6.21 25.51 22.36
N PRO A 234 6.21 26.82 22.67
CA PRO A 234 6.25 27.25 24.05
C PRO A 234 5.14 26.57 24.82
N ALA A 235 5.47 26.08 26.02
CA ALA A 235 4.48 25.51 26.92
C ALA A 235 3.38 26.55 27.11
N ILE A 236 2.19 26.26 26.59
CA ILE A 236 1.04 27.13 26.74
C ILE A 236 0.63 27.05 28.22
N ALA A 237 0.80 28.16 28.94
CA ALA A 237 0.33 28.28 30.31
C ALA A 237 -1.16 28.60 30.28
N TYR A 238 -1.94 27.95 31.13
CA TYR A 238 -3.37 28.21 31.27
C TYR A 238 -3.65 28.79 32.65
N ASP A 239 -4.61 29.70 32.73
CA ASP A 239 -5.22 30.13 33.98
C ASP A 239 -6.11 28.98 34.45
N THR A 240 -5.60 28.25 35.44
CA THR A 240 -6.22 27.02 35.93
C THR A 240 -7.53 27.29 36.67
N GLU A 241 -7.69 28.48 37.27
CA GLU A 241 -8.91 28.87 37.96
C GLU A 241 -10.00 29.28 36.95
N ALA A 242 -9.64 30.08 35.94
CA ALA A 242 -10.54 30.43 34.84
C ALA A 242 -10.98 29.19 34.03
N LEU A 243 -10.04 28.27 33.76
CA LEU A 243 -10.34 27.01 33.09
C LEU A 243 -11.27 26.13 33.91
N ARG A 244 -11.03 26.00 35.23
CA ARG A 244 -11.90 25.24 36.13
C ARG A 244 -13.32 25.79 36.12
N GLY A 245 -13.51 27.09 36.30
CA GLY A 245 -14.85 27.70 36.30
C GLY A 245 -15.62 27.49 34.99
N ARG A 246 -14.91 27.53 33.84
CA ARG A 246 -15.51 27.26 32.52
C ARG A 246 -15.89 25.79 32.34
N LEU A 247 -15.05 24.88 32.81
CA LEU A 247 -15.33 23.45 32.77
C LEU A 247 -16.46 23.08 33.74
N GLU A 248 -16.58 23.72 34.90
CA GLU A 248 -17.67 23.48 35.86
C GLU A 248 -19.05 23.81 35.26
N GLY A 249 -19.13 24.82 34.39
CA GLY A 249 -20.33 25.07 33.58
C GLY A 249 -20.69 23.89 32.67
N ILE A 250 -19.68 23.20 32.12
CA ILE A 250 -19.83 22.00 31.30
C ILE A 250 -20.15 20.76 32.19
N ALA A 251 -19.58 20.68 33.40
CA ALA A 251 -19.75 19.60 34.39
C ALA A 251 -21.20 19.34 34.80
N SER A 252 -22.04 20.38 34.78
CA SER A 252 -23.48 20.30 35.07
C SER A 252 -24.25 19.35 34.14
N LEU A 253 -23.61 18.87 33.07
CA LEU A 253 -24.09 17.84 32.15
C LEU A 253 -23.68 16.40 32.54
N GLY A 254 -23.11 16.18 33.73
CA GLY A 254 -22.84 14.85 34.30
C GLY A 254 -21.41 14.32 34.10
N PHE A 255 -20.39 15.17 34.25
CA PHE A 255 -18.99 14.76 34.06
C PHE A 255 -18.21 14.63 35.38
N ASP A 256 -17.81 13.40 35.74
CA ASP A 256 -17.02 13.12 36.95
C ASP A 256 -15.49 13.31 36.74
N ASP A 257 -15.01 13.44 35.49
CA ASP A 257 -13.58 13.48 35.14
C ASP A 257 -13.00 14.92 35.05
N LEU A 258 -13.71 15.94 35.55
CA LEU A 258 -13.30 17.35 35.44
C LEU A 258 -11.95 17.65 36.08
N GLN A 259 -11.72 17.09 37.26
CA GLN A 259 -10.54 17.39 38.05
C GLN A 259 -9.26 16.93 37.34
N ARG A 260 -9.33 15.80 36.61
CA ARG A 260 -8.24 15.29 35.78
C ARG A 260 -7.90 16.19 34.60
N LEU A 261 -8.90 16.82 33.98
CA LEU A 261 -8.68 17.77 32.89
C LEU A 261 -7.98 19.04 33.38
N VAL A 262 -8.39 19.56 34.53
CA VAL A 262 -7.76 20.74 35.15
C VAL A 262 -6.31 20.44 35.54
N GLU A 263 -6.06 19.28 36.16
CA GLU A 263 -4.71 18.86 36.56
C GLU A 263 -3.79 18.63 35.35
N ALA A 264 -4.31 18.06 34.27
CA ALA A 264 -3.56 17.88 33.04
C ALA A 264 -3.28 19.20 32.33
N ALA A 265 -4.22 20.15 32.32
CA ALA A 265 -3.99 21.48 31.77
C ALA A 265 -2.91 22.25 32.54
N ALA A 266 -2.88 22.13 33.86
CA ALA A 266 -1.84 22.70 34.71
C ALA A 266 -0.45 22.07 34.44
N SER A 267 -0.43 20.81 33.98
CA SER A 267 0.79 20.05 33.69
C SER A 267 1.30 20.23 32.25
N GLY A 268 0.59 21.00 31.43
CA GLY A 268 0.97 21.33 30.05
C GLY A 268 0.29 20.49 28.96
N ALA A 269 0.43 20.93 27.71
CA ALA A 269 -0.31 20.41 26.55
C ALA A 269 -0.09 18.90 26.27
N GLU A 270 1.06 18.36 26.65
CA GLU A 270 1.38 16.94 26.45
C GLU A 270 0.56 16.02 27.38
N ALA A 271 0.25 16.47 28.60
CA ALA A 271 -0.59 15.73 29.55
C ALA A 271 -2.08 15.76 29.16
N LEU A 272 -2.52 16.79 28.42
CA LEU A 272 -3.91 16.96 27.98
C LEU A 272 -4.31 16.04 26.82
N ALA A 273 -3.38 15.74 25.91
CA ALA A 273 -3.66 15.01 24.67
C ALA A 273 -4.30 13.61 24.88
N PRO A 274 -3.79 12.74 25.77
CA PRO A 274 -4.41 11.43 25.99
C PRO A 274 -5.80 11.53 26.63
N ILE A 275 -6.00 12.48 27.55
CA ILE A 275 -7.29 12.67 28.23
C ILE A 275 -8.35 13.18 27.26
N MET A 276 -8.00 14.11 26.37
CA MET A 276 -8.90 14.62 25.33
C MET A 276 -9.33 13.53 24.33
N LYS A 277 -8.42 12.62 24.00
CA LYS A 277 -8.71 11.48 23.12
C LYS A 277 -9.69 10.50 23.77
N ASP A 278 -9.48 10.19 25.06
CA ASP A 278 -10.38 9.36 25.84
C ASP A 278 -11.75 10.01 26.07
N LEU A 279 -11.78 11.33 26.31
CA LEU A 279 -13.03 12.11 26.42
C LEU A 279 -13.81 12.09 25.10
N GLY A 280 -13.14 12.33 23.97
CA GLY A 280 -13.77 12.30 22.65
C GLY A 280 -14.40 10.94 22.32
N ALA A 281 -13.77 9.85 22.77
CA ALA A 281 -14.30 8.50 22.62
C ALA A 281 -15.50 8.22 23.53
N LYS A 282 -15.47 8.67 24.79
CA LYS A 282 -16.53 8.42 25.76
C LYS A 282 -17.77 9.28 25.57
N LEU A 283 -17.61 10.53 25.13
CA LEU A 283 -18.68 11.51 25.33
C LEU A 283 -19.69 11.61 24.18
N LYS A 284 -19.35 11.24 22.94
CA LYS A 284 -20.09 11.75 21.75
C LYS A 284 -20.41 13.26 21.82
N ALA A 285 -19.74 14.00 22.71
CA ALA A 285 -19.98 15.41 22.95
C ALA A 285 -19.08 16.21 22.03
N ASP A 286 -19.52 17.42 21.73
CA ASP A 286 -18.80 18.28 20.81
C ASP A 286 -17.48 18.74 21.45
N THR A 287 -16.37 18.11 21.03
CA THR A 287 -15.01 18.43 21.48
C THR A 287 -14.63 19.89 21.23
N ARG A 288 -15.43 20.62 20.43
CA ARG A 288 -15.34 22.08 20.26
C ARG A 288 -15.50 22.84 21.57
N LEU A 289 -16.44 22.47 22.44
CA LEU A 289 -16.69 23.20 23.70
C LEU A 289 -15.48 23.17 24.64
N VAL A 290 -14.82 22.01 24.77
CA VAL A 290 -13.62 21.86 25.61
C VAL A 290 -12.42 22.58 24.99
N ARG A 291 -12.30 22.53 23.65
CA ARG A 291 -11.24 23.26 22.94
C ARG A 291 -11.41 24.77 23.06
N ASP A 292 -12.63 25.27 22.99
CA ASP A 292 -12.96 26.69 23.15
C ASP A 292 -12.69 27.16 24.59
N ALA A 293 -13.01 26.33 25.60
CA ALA A 293 -12.68 26.63 27.00
C ALA A 293 -11.16 26.72 27.23
N LEU A 294 -10.37 25.81 26.64
CA LEU A 294 -8.91 25.86 26.71
C LEU A 294 -8.36 27.12 26.06
N ALA A 295 -8.75 27.42 24.82
CA ALA A 295 -8.28 28.60 24.08
C ALA A 295 -8.60 29.93 24.80
N GLN A 296 -9.71 29.99 25.54
CA GLN A 296 -10.10 31.18 26.29
C GLN A 296 -9.46 31.29 27.67
N SER A 297 -8.77 30.24 28.13
CA SER A 297 -8.03 30.21 29.39
C SER A 297 -6.50 30.22 29.19
N GLU A 298 -6.02 30.33 27.95
CA GLU A 298 -4.60 30.54 27.66
C GLU A 298 -4.13 31.87 28.26
N ILE A 299 -3.09 31.83 29.09
CA ILE A 299 -2.39 33.02 29.55
C ILE A 299 -1.50 33.47 28.40
N LYS A 300 -1.86 34.59 27.78
CA LYS A 300 -1.11 35.20 26.67
C LYS A 300 0.13 35.94 27.14
#